data_AF-A0A1B6M3W1-F1
#
_entry.id   AF-A0A1B6M3W1-F1
#
_cell.length_a   1.000
_cell.length_b   1.000
_cell.length_c   1.000
_cell.angle_alpha   90.00
_cell.angle_beta   90.00
_cell.angle_gamma   90.00
#
_symmetry.space_group_name_H-M   'P 1'
#
loop_
_entity.id
_entity.type
_entity.pdbx_description
1 polymer ?
#
loop_
_entity_poly.entity_id
_entity_poly.type
_entity_poly.pdbx_seq_one_letter_code
_entity_poly.pdbx_strand_id
1 'polypeptide(L)'
;EYKPEADAEPTDQDTLKFELKIKCSRNSAAGKESNRADDLYVNHNVYSKHIKWLPIGSQSDLYKSADVGPIHSDILITKMRPGQELNLQLLAIKGVAKDHAKFSPVATASYRLLPTIQLTQEVEGDLAVRLQSCFSPGVIKLVENDQGKKVAQVDNARYDTCSRNVFRFNELKDTVIMGRARDHFIFTIESVGALKPDELFLEAVKVLKNKCRVILQQINNVNNQ
;
A
#
# COMPACT_ATOMS: atom_id res chain seq x y z
N GLU A 1 13.21 9.72 17.57
CA GLU A 1 13.31 11.05 16.91
C GLU A 1 14.06 10.92 15.58
N TYR A 2 14.31 12.02 14.85
CA TYR A 2 15.20 11.98 13.69
C TYR A 2 16.65 11.95 14.17
N LYS A 3 17.49 11.11 13.55
CA LYS A 3 18.93 11.12 13.83
C LYS A 3 19.54 12.41 13.27
N PRO A 4 20.21 13.24 14.09
CA PRO A 4 20.68 14.56 13.67
C PRO A 4 21.86 14.50 12.68
N GLU A 5 22.73 13.48 12.80
CA GLU A 5 23.90 13.29 11.93
C GLU A 5 24.04 11.82 11.53
N ALA A 6 24.51 11.56 10.30
CA ALA A 6 24.65 10.20 9.77
C ALA A 6 25.61 9.33 10.62
N ASP A 7 26.70 9.93 11.12
CA ASP A 7 27.80 9.24 11.81
C ASP A 7 27.71 9.29 13.35
N ALA A 8 26.70 9.95 13.92
CA ALA A 8 26.52 9.98 15.38
C ALA A 8 26.28 8.57 15.94
N GLU A 9 26.67 8.32 17.19
CA GLU A 9 26.38 7.04 17.84
C GLU A 9 24.86 6.84 17.98
N PRO A 10 24.36 5.61 17.72
CA PRO A 10 22.93 5.33 17.80
C PRO A 10 22.44 5.44 19.25
N THR A 11 21.38 6.22 19.46
CA THR A 11 20.76 6.38 20.77
C THR A 11 19.49 5.54 20.89
N ASP A 12 19.03 5.34 22.12
CA ASP A 12 17.78 4.61 22.39
C ASP A 12 16.52 5.37 21.89
N GLN A 13 16.63 6.66 21.61
CA GLN A 13 15.52 7.49 21.11
C GLN A 13 15.43 7.57 19.58
N ASP A 14 16.54 7.42 18.85
CA ASP A 14 16.59 7.66 17.39
C ASP A 14 16.78 6.41 16.52
N THR A 15 17.29 5.32 17.11
CA THR A 15 17.75 4.15 16.35
C THR A 15 17.27 2.86 16.97
N LEU A 16 16.84 1.92 16.13
CA LEU A 16 16.63 0.52 16.49
C LEU A 16 17.75 -0.33 15.88
N LYS A 17 18.38 -1.18 16.70
CA LYS A 17 19.45 -2.08 16.25
C LYS A 17 18.93 -3.50 16.04
N PHE A 18 19.38 -4.12 14.97
CA PHE A 18 19.04 -5.50 14.64
C PHE A 18 20.29 -6.31 14.27
N GLU A 19 20.20 -7.62 14.44
CA GLU A 19 21.23 -8.59 14.04
C GLU A 19 20.63 -9.62 13.08
N LEU A 20 21.38 -9.94 12.02
CA LEU A 20 21.13 -11.09 11.16
C LEU A 20 22.38 -11.96 11.14
N LYS A 21 22.36 -13.01 11.96
CA LYS A 21 23.48 -13.96 12.12
C LYS A 21 23.04 -15.38 11.85
N ILE A 22 23.43 -15.93 10.70
CA ILE A 22 23.01 -17.26 10.25
C ILE A 22 24.15 -17.96 9.52
N LYS A 23 24.33 -19.24 9.82
CA LYS A 23 25.22 -20.15 9.11
C LYS A 23 24.42 -21.26 8.43
N CYS A 24 24.75 -21.55 7.17
CA CYS A 24 24.17 -22.67 6.45
C CYS A 24 25.05 -23.92 6.61
N SER A 25 24.41 -25.06 6.87
CA SER A 25 25.05 -26.37 7.05
C SER A 25 24.32 -27.47 6.28
N ARG A 26 25.02 -28.59 6.04
CA ARG A 26 24.36 -29.81 5.54
C ARG A 26 23.52 -30.44 6.63
N ASN A 27 22.34 -30.91 6.27
CA ASN A 27 21.47 -31.68 7.14
C ASN A 27 21.97 -33.15 7.19
N SER A 28 22.51 -33.57 8.33
CA SER A 28 22.98 -34.96 8.52
C SER A 28 21.85 -35.97 8.60
N ALA A 29 20.60 -35.52 8.82
CA ALA A 29 19.40 -36.37 8.86
C ALA A 29 18.69 -36.48 7.50
N ALA A 30 19.24 -35.90 6.42
CA ALA A 30 18.62 -35.95 5.11
C ALA A 30 18.56 -37.39 4.56
N GLY A 31 17.41 -37.78 4.00
CA GLY A 31 17.24 -39.07 3.35
C GLY A 31 18.18 -39.23 2.16
N LYS A 32 18.77 -40.43 1.98
CA LYS A 32 19.78 -40.72 0.95
C LYS A 32 19.32 -40.47 -0.50
N GLU A 33 18.01 -40.39 -0.73
CA GLU A 33 17.42 -40.18 -2.06
C GLU A 33 16.80 -38.80 -2.26
N SER A 34 16.81 -37.91 -1.26
CA SER A 34 16.25 -36.57 -1.46
C SER A 34 17.21 -35.68 -2.23
N ASN A 35 16.71 -35.07 -3.30
CA ASN A 35 17.41 -34.06 -4.11
C ASN A 35 16.95 -32.62 -3.79
N ARG A 36 16.05 -32.44 -2.81
CA ARG A 36 15.50 -31.11 -2.47
C ARG A 36 16.45 -30.36 -1.56
N ALA A 37 16.72 -29.10 -1.89
CA ALA A 37 17.57 -28.22 -1.07
C ALA A 37 17.02 -28.04 0.36
N ASP A 38 15.69 -28.04 0.53
CA ASP A 38 15.02 -27.96 1.83
C ASP A 38 15.35 -29.15 2.74
N ASP A 39 15.51 -30.34 2.17
CA ASP A 39 15.80 -31.55 2.93
C ASP A 39 17.30 -31.67 3.21
N LEU A 40 18.12 -31.26 2.22
CA LEU A 40 19.57 -31.39 2.25
C LEU A 40 20.28 -30.37 3.13
N TYR A 41 19.71 -29.19 3.33
CA TYR A 41 20.42 -28.06 3.94
C TYR A 41 19.60 -27.35 5.01
N VAL A 42 20.22 -27.13 6.17
CA VAL A 42 19.66 -26.32 7.25
C VAL A 42 20.02 -24.85 7.01
N ASN A 43 19.04 -23.97 7.22
CA ASN A 43 19.16 -22.51 7.06
C ASN A 43 19.65 -22.03 5.69
N HIS A 44 19.38 -22.80 4.63
CA HIS A 44 19.77 -22.41 3.28
C HIS A 44 18.88 -21.32 2.68
N ASN A 45 17.68 -21.10 3.21
CA ASN A 45 16.83 -19.95 2.89
C ASN A 45 16.82 -19.01 4.09
N VAL A 46 17.33 -17.79 3.90
CA VAL A 46 17.34 -16.75 4.94
C VAL A 46 16.15 -15.83 4.73
N TYR A 47 15.25 -15.82 5.70
CA TYR A 47 14.04 -14.99 5.69
C TYR A 47 14.15 -13.82 6.66
N SER A 48 13.29 -12.82 6.49
CA SER A 48 13.16 -11.65 7.37
C SER A 48 12.91 -12.01 8.84
N LYS A 49 12.19 -13.10 9.16
CA LYS A 49 12.01 -13.56 10.56
C LYS A 49 13.31 -13.84 11.33
N HIS A 50 14.42 -14.04 10.63
CA HIS A 50 15.70 -14.29 11.26
C HIS A 50 16.42 -13.00 11.70
N ILE A 51 15.90 -11.83 11.33
CA ILE A 51 16.37 -10.53 11.82
C ILE A 51 15.88 -10.39 13.27
N LYS A 52 16.82 -10.26 14.21
CA LYS A 52 16.52 -10.15 15.64
C LYS A 52 16.77 -8.74 16.12
N TRP A 53 15.84 -8.19 16.88
CA TRP A 53 16.00 -6.89 17.52
C TRP A 53 16.97 -6.99 18.72
N LEU A 54 17.86 -6.01 18.83
CA LEU A 54 18.78 -5.81 19.93
C LEU A 54 18.44 -4.47 20.60
N PRO A 55 17.78 -4.47 21.77
CA PRO A 55 17.40 -3.23 22.45
C PRO A 55 18.64 -2.42 22.86
N ILE A 56 18.52 -1.09 22.74
CA ILE A 56 19.52 -0.13 23.22
C ILE A 56 18.95 0.60 24.44
N GLY A 57 19.74 0.78 25.49
CA GLY A 57 19.35 1.55 26.67
C GLY A 57 18.06 1.03 27.30
N SER A 58 17.08 1.91 27.50
CA SER A 58 15.79 1.60 28.14
C SER A 58 14.71 1.11 27.17
N GLN A 59 15.03 0.82 25.89
CA GLN A 59 14.02 0.35 24.93
C GLN A 59 13.35 -0.97 25.33
N SER A 60 14.06 -1.86 26.05
CA SER A 60 13.52 -3.13 26.53
C SER A 60 12.39 -2.96 27.55
N ASP A 61 12.33 -1.80 28.22
CA ASP A 61 11.28 -1.49 29.19
C ASP A 61 10.01 -0.98 28.49
N LEU A 62 10.16 -0.40 27.29
CA LEU A 62 9.08 0.19 26.51
C LEU A 62 8.45 -0.80 25.52
N TYR A 63 9.25 -1.68 24.94
CA TYR A 63 8.83 -2.57 23.86
C TYR A 63 9.15 -4.03 24.15
N LYS A 64 8.27 -4.93 23.73
CA LYS A 64 8.55 -6.36 23.72
C LYS A 64 9.21 -6.75 22.41
N SER A 65 9.99 -7.82 22.41
CA SER A 65 10.64 -8.33 21.20
C SER A 65 9.66 -8.77 20.11
N ALA A 66 8.40 -9.04 20.44
CA ALA A 66 7.35 -9.34 19.47
C ALA A 66 6.83 -8.08 18.75
N ASP A 67 7.00 -6.91 19.35
CA ASP A 67 6.47 -5.63 18.83
C ASP A 67 7.47 -4.95 17.88
N VAL A 68 8.74 -5.37 17.90
CA VAL A 68 9.85 -4.72 17.17
C VAL A 68 10.51 -5.71 16.23
N GLY A 69 10.26 -5.56 14.93
CA GLY A 69 10.84 -6.42 13.91
C GLY A 69 10.27 -6.17 12.51
N PRO A 70 10.66 -7.01 11.54
CA PRO A 70 10.07 -6.98 10.20
C PRO A 70 8.57 -7.30 10.25
N ILE A 71 7.77 -6.54 9.50
CA ILE A 71 6.31 -6.69 9.41
C ILE A 71 5.94 -8.06 8.84
N HIS A 72 6.59 -8.44 7.74
CA HIS A 72 6.42 -9.73 7.09
C HIS A 72 7.58 -10.64 7.45
N SER A 73 7.29 -11.85 7.91
CA SER A 73 8.25 -12.81 8.45
C SER A 73 8.86 -13.75 7.40
N ASP A 74 8.31 -13.73 6.19
CA ASP A 74 8.55 -14.67 5.09
C ASP A 74 9.24 -14.05 3.87
N ILE A 75 9.72 -12.80 3.97
CA ILE A 75 10.50 -12.17 2.90
C ILE A 75 11.84 -12.89 2.80
N LEU A 76 12.08 -13.59 1.69
CA LEU A 76 13.36 -14.21 1.40
C LEU A 76 14.41 -13.12 1.13
N ILE A 77 15.44 -13.07 1.97
CA ILE A 77 16.57 -12.14 1.85
C ILE A 77 17.63 -12.73 0.92
N THR A 78 18.04 -13.97 1.18
CA THR A 78 19.03 -14.65 0.36
C THR A 78 18.96 -16.17 0.49
N LYS A 79 19.54 -16.87 -0.48
CA LYS A 79 19.73 -18.32 -0.46
C LYS A 79 21.21 -18.64 -0.32
N MET A 80 21.53 -19.54 0.61
CA MET A 80 22.88 -19.91 0.98
C MET A 80 23.21 -21.37 0.61
N ARG A 81 24.49 -21.72 0.69
CA ARG A 81 25.01 -23.08 0.60
C ARG A 81 25.85 -23.41 1.84
N PRO A 82 26.01 -24.71 2.17
CA PRO A 82 26.79 -25.12 3.33
C PRO A 82 28.20 -24.52 3.33
N GLY A 83 28.61 -23.96 4.46
CA GLY A 83 29.89 -23.26 4.60
C GLY A 83 29.79 -21.74 4.46
N GLN A 84 28.69 -21.20 3.92
CA GLN A 84 28.42 -19.77 3.92
C GLN A 84 27.84 -19.31 5.27
N GLU A 85 28.18 -18.09 5.66
CA GLU A 85 27.71 -17.42 6.87
C GLU A 85 27.36 -15.95 6.57
N LEU A 86 26.32 -15.45 7.23
CA LEU A 86 25.98 -14.04 7.32
C LEU A 86 26.15 -13.59 8.76
N ASN A 87 26.80 -12.45 8.95
CA ASN A 87 26.90 -11.76 10.23
C ASN A 87 26.78 -10.26 9.97
N LEU A 88 25.57 -9.72 10.15
CA LEU A 88 25.23 -8.34 9.84
C LEU A 88 24.63 -7.65 11.06
N GLN A 89 25.02 -6.39 11.27
CA GLN A 89 24.33 -5.46 12.16
C GLN A 89 23.58 -4.45 11.31
N LEU A 90 22.29 -4.25 11.62
CA LEU A 90 21.43 -3.32 10.92
C LEU A 90 20.96 -2.23 11.88
N LEU A 91 20.95 -0.99 11.41
CA LEU A 91 20.45 0.17 12.15
C LEU A 91 19.23 0.72 11.40
N ALA A 92 18.06 0.69 12.03
CA ALA A 92 16.86 1.31 11.50
C ALA A 92 16.69 2.70 12.10
N ILE A 93 16.56 3.69 11.22
CA ILE A 93 16.40 5.10 11.55
C ILE A 93 15.08 5.63 10.97
N LYS A 94 14.57 6.72 11.55
CA LYS A 94 13.45 7.45 10.97
C LYS A 94 13.90 8.25 9.75
N GLY A 95 13.13 8.17 8.66
CA GLY A 95 13.42 8.87 7.40
C GLY A 95 12.16 9.32 6.68
N VAL A 96 12.31 10.18 5.65
CA VAL A 96 11.23 10.59 4.75
C VAL A 96 11.34 9.91 3.39
N ALA A 97 10.19 9.59 2.78
CA ALA A 97 10.13 9.00 1.44
C ALA A 97 10.72 9.88 0.34
N LYS A 98 10.82 11.21 0.57
CA LYS A 98 11.47 12.15 -0.35
C LYS A 98 12.96 11.84 -0.51
N ASP A 99 13.62 11.38 0.55
CA ASP A 99 15.05 11.04 0.52
C ASP A 99 15.28 9.67 -0.09
N HIS A 100 14.42 8.69 0.25
CA HIS A 100 14.50 7.36 -0.32
C HIS A 100 13.16 6.61 -0.26
N ALA A 101 12.81 5.89 -1.32
CA ALA A 101 11.55 5.16 -1.45
C ALA A 101 11.30 4.11 -0.35
N LYS A 102 12.36 3.54 0.24
CA LYS A 102 12.29 2.60 1.38
C LYS A 102 11.57 3.17 2.63
N PHE A 103 11.47 4.50 2.74
CA PHE A 103 10.75 5.17 3.82
C PHE A 103 9.28 5.48 3.45
N SER A 104 8.80 5.08 2.27
CA SER A 104 7.38 5.18 1.93
C SER A 104 6.57 4.22 2.80
N PRO A 105 5.62 4.70 3.61
CA PRO A 105 4.78 3.85 4.44
C PRO A 105 3.59 3.23 3.68
N VAL A 106 3.43 3.58 2.39
CA VAL A 106 2.37 3.10 1.51
C VAL A 106 2.95 2.34 0.33
N ALA A 107 2.27 1.27 -0.07
CA ALA A 107 2.51 0.59 -1.33
C ALA A 107 2.01 1.47 -2.49
N THR A 108 0.74 1.87 -2.41
CA THR A 108 0.16 2.89 -3.29
C THR A 108 -0.80 3.78 -2.51
N ALA A 109 -0.76 5.06 -2.82
CA ALA A 109 -1.75 6.03 -2.36
C ALA A 109 -2.20 6.81 -3.60
N SER A 110 -3.46 6.66 -3.95
CA SER A 110 -4.02 7.30 -5.14
C SER A 110 -5.46 7.75 -4.88
N TYR A 111 -5.97 8.58 -5.77
CA TYR A 111 -7.38 8.92 -5.79
C TYR A 111 -7.89 8.92 -7.21
N ARG A 112 -9.21 8.77 -7.33
CA ARG A 112 -9.95 9.10 -8.53
C ARG A 112 -11.19 9.89 -8.16
N LEU A 113 -11.71 10.64 -9.10
CA LEU A 113 -13.00 11.31 -8.93
C LEU A 113 -14.14 10.29 -9.09
N LEU A 114 -15.25 10.51 -8.39
CA LEU A 114 -16.46 9.70 -8.57
C LEU A 114 -16.96 9.83 -10.02
N PRO A 115 -17.08 8.73 -10.78
CA PRO A 115 -17.68 8.75 -12.10
C PRO A 115 -19.15 9.16 -12.01
N THR A 116 -19.61 9.95 -12.98
CA THR A 116 -21.02 10.29 -13.16
C THR A 116 -21.48 9.76 -14.50
N ILE A 117 -22.54 8.95 -14.49
CA ILE A 117 -23.13 8.39 -15.70
C ILE A 117 -24.57 8.86 -15.74
N GLN A 118 -24.95 9.56 -16.79
CA GLN A 118 -26.30 10.05 -17.02
C GLN A 118 -26.81 9.47 -18.33
N LEU A 119 -27.95 8.78 -18.27
CA LEU A 119 -28.67 8.34 -19.46
C LEU A 119 -29.52 9.51 -19.97
N THR A 120 -29.33 9.89 -21.23
CA THR A 120 -30.09 10.99 -21.87
C THR A 120 -31.44 10.53 -22.38
N GLN A 121 -31.57 9.24 -22.69
CA GLN A 121 -32.80 8.61 -23.16
C GLN A 121 -32.96 7.21 -22.56
N GLU A 122 -34.20 6.73 -22.54
CA GLU A 122 -34.51 5.37 -22.11
C GLU A 122 -33.96 4.36 -23.13
N VAL A 123 -33.19 3.39 -22.64
CA VAL A 123 -32.60 2.33 -23.47
C VAL A 123 -33.26 1.02 -23.07
N GLU A 124 -34.03 0.43 -23.99
CA GLU A 124 -34.82 -0.78 -23.77
C GLU A 124 -34.27 -1.99 -24.53
N GLY A 125 -34.69 -3.19 -24.13
CA GLY A 125 -34.50 -4.45 -24.86
C GLY A 125 -33.04 -4.85 -25.03
N ASP A 126 -32.67 -5.30 -26.23
CA ASP A 126 -31.31 -5.77 -26.53
C ASP A 126 -30.26 -4.65 -26.43
N LEU A 127 -30.67 -3.40 -26.70
CA LEU A 127 -29.80 -2.24 -26.52
C LEU A 127 -29.49 -2.01 -25.03
N ALA A 128 -30.44 -2.29 -24.13
CA ALA A 128 -30.21 -2.19 -22.69
C ALA A 128 -29.16 -3.21 -22.22
N VAL A 129 -29.27 -4.45 -22.70
CA VAL A 129 -28.31 -5.53 -22.42
C VAL A 129 -26.92 -5.18 -22.98
N ARG A 130 -26.86 -4.64 -24.21
CA ARG A 130 -25.61 -4.18 -24.81
C ARG A 130 -25.02 -2.98 -24.06
N LEU A 131 -25.86 -2.05 -23.60
CA LEU A 131 -25.42 -0.92 -22.79
C LEU A 131 -24.81 -1.42 -21.48
N GLN A 132 -25.46 -2.36 -20.80
CA GLN A 132 -24.93 -2.95 -19.58
C GLN A 132 -23.54 -3.58 -19.80
N SER A 133 -23.32 -4.29 -20.91
CA SER A 133 -22.01 -4.91 -21.21
C SER A 133 -20.91 -3.90 -21.58
N CYS A 134 -21.25 -2.64 -21.87
CA CYS A 134 -20.26 -1.59 -22.09
C CYS A 134 -19.61 -1.09 -20.80
N PHE A 135 -20.25 -1.29 -19.64
CA PHE A 135 -19.79 -0.82 -18.34
C PHE A 135 -19.28 -1.96 -17.45
N SER A 136 -18.61 -1.60 -16.36
CA SER A 136 -18.20 -2.58 -15.36
C SER A 136 -19.43 -3.28 -14.74
N PRO A 137 -19.30 -4.56 -14.32
CA PRO A 137 -20.38 -5.28 -13.66
C PRO A 137 -20.92 -4.51 -12.44
N GLY A 138 -22.24 -4.42 -12.31
CA GLY A 138 -22.92 -3.71 -11.22
C GLY A 138 -23.05 -2.18 -11.40
N VAL A 139 -22.57 -1.61 -12.52
CA VAL A 139 -22.74 -0.18 -12.81
C VAL A 139 -24.12 0.11 -13.38
N ILE A 140 -24.53 -0.67 -14.38
CA ILE A 140 -25.85 -0.60 -15.01
C ILE A 140 -26.65 -1.85 -14.61
N LYS A 141 -27.87 -1.65 -14.13
CA LYS A 141 -28.83 -2.72 -13.89
C LYS A 141 -29.93 -2.71 -14.94
N LEU A 142 -30.54 -3.86 -15.16
CA LEU A 142 -31.71 -4.01 -16.00
C LEU A 142 -32.95 -4.12 -15.11
N VAL A 143 -33.90 -3.23 -15.33
CA VAL A 143 -35.17 -3.19 -14.60
C VAL A 143 -36.29 -3.43 -15.60
N GLU A 144 -37.36 -4.11 -15.20
CA GLU A 144 -38.54 -4.26 -16.05
C GLU A 144 -39.43 -3.00 -15.94
N ASN A 145 -39.86 -2.45 -17.08
CA ASN A 145 -40.84 -1.38 -17.10
C ASN A 145 -42.28 -1.92 -17.00
N ASP A 146 -43.26 -1.02 -16.94
CA ASP A 146 -44.70 -1.37 -16.84
C ASP A 146 -45.21 -2.22 -18.02
N GLN A 147 -44.45 -2.27 -19.13
CA GLN A 147 -44.75 -3.08 -20.32
C GLN A 147 -43.98 -4.43 -20.32
N GLY A 148 -43.26 -4.77 -19.24
CA GLY A 148 -42.47 -5.99 -19.11
C GLY A 148 -41.17 -6.00 -19.93
N LYS A 149 -40.73 -4.87 -20.46
CA LYS A 149 -39.47 -4.76 -21.20
C LYS A 149 -38.32 -4.41 -20.27
N LYS A 150 -37.13 -4.93 -20.58
CA LYS A 150 -35.88 -4.61 -19.86
C LYS A 150 -35.39 -3.22 -20.22
N VAL A 151 -35.16 -2.39 -19.21
CA VAL A 151 -34.67 -1.01 -19.32
C VAL A 151 -33.38 -0.87 -18.53
N ALA A 152 -32.40 -0.17 -19.09
CA ALA A 152 -31.15 0.11 -18.42
C ALA A 152 -31.30 1.26 -17.42
N GLN A 153 -30.87 1.05 -16.17
CA GLN A 153 -30.79 2.08 -15.14
C GLN A 153 -29.38 2.10 -14.54
N VAL A 154 -28.86 3.29 -14.27
CA VAL A 154 -27.61 3.44 -13.51
C VAL A 154 -27.86 3.02 -12.06
N ASP A 155 -27.11 2.03 -11.59
CA ASP A 155 -27.20 1.53 -10.21
C ASP A 155 -26.09 2.13 -9.36
N ASN A 156 -24.83 1.82 -9.68
CA ASN A 156 -23.70 2.32 -8.91
C ASN A 156 -22.52 2.73 -9.81
N ALA A 157 -22.50 4.00 -10.18
CA ALA A 157 -21.42 4.59 -10.98
C ALA A 157 -20.04 4.55 -10.28
N ARG A 158 -19.98 4.32 -8.96
CA ARG A 158 -18.71 4.21 -8.24
C ARG A 158 -17.81 3.13 -8.81
N TYR A 159 -18.38 2.00 -9.22
CA TYR A 159 -17.61 0.83 -9.66
C TYR A 159 -17.17 0.88 -11.12
N ASP A 160 -17.56 1.93 -11.86
CA ASP A 160 -17.13 2.07 -13.24
C ASP A 160 -15.63 2.39 -13.34
N THR A 161 -14.93 1.63 -14.18
CA THR A 161 -13.53 1.88 -14.55
C THR A 161 -13.39 2.88 -15.69
N CYS A 162 -14.51 3.37 -16.24
CA CYS A 162 -14.58 4.36 -17.30
C CYS A 162 -13.85 3.90 -18.58
N SER A 163 -14.13 2.67 -19.02
CA SER A 163 -13.58 2.08 -20.27
C SER A 163 -13.96 2.89 -21.52
N ARG A 164 -15.08 3.62 -21.46
CA ARG A 164 -15.68 4.38 -22.57
C ARG A 164 -16.09 3.52 -23.77
N ASN A 165 -16.32 2.23 -23.54
CA ASN A 165 -16.75 1.30 -24.59
C ASN A 165 -18.08 1.71 -25.25
N VAL A 166 -18.95 2.41 -24.51
CA VAL A 166 -20.26 2.88 -25.01
C VAL A 166 -20.14 3.72 -26.30
N PHE A 167 -19.06 4.52 -26.45
CA PHE A 167 -18.85 5.35 -27.64
C PHE A 167 -18.41 4.57 -28.88
N ARG A 168 -18.13 3.28 -28.75
CA ARG A 168 -17.83 2.40 -29.91
C ARG A 168 -19.09 2.04 -30.68
N PHE A 169 -20.26 2.16 -30.06
CA PHE A 169 -21.53 1.78 -30.66
C PHE A 169 -22.30 3.03 -31.07
N ASN A 170 -22.53 3.21 -32.37
CA ASN A 170 -23.26 4.36 -32.90
C ASN A 170 -24.69 4.48 -32.34
N GLU A 171 -25.31 3.35 -31.99
CA GLU A 171 -26.65 3.28 -31.40
C GLU A 171 -26.68 3.74 -29.93
N LEU A 172 -25.54 3.74 -29.22
CA LEU A 172 -25.45 4.01 -27.79
C LEU A 172 -24.64 5.26 -27.44
N LYS A 173 -23.81 5.76 -28.35
CA LYS A 173 -22.90 6.88 -28.06
C LYS A 173 -23.61 8.15 -27.61
N ASP A 174 -24.82 8.41 -28.12
CA ASP A 174 -25.61 9.61 -27.84
C ASP A 174 -26.61 9.38 -26.68
N THR A 175 -26.71 8.15 -26.16
CA THR A 175 -27.62 7.81 -25.05
C THR A 175 -27.01 8.04 -23.67
N VAL A 176 -25.69 8.30 -23.59
CA VAL A 176 -24.95 8.41 -22.34
C VAL A 176 -24.05 9.63 -22.30
N ILE A 177 -24.17 10.40 -21.22
CA ILE A 177 -23.20 11.41 -20.83
C ILE A 177 -22.38 10.84 -19.68
N MET A 178 -21.07 10.68 -19.92
CA MET A 178 -20.12 10.30 -18.87
C MET A 178 -19.33 11.51 -18.42
N GLY A 179 -19.17 11.64 -17.10
CA GLY A 179 -18.44 12.72 -16.46
C GLY A 179 -17.80 12.26 -15.15
N ARG A 180 -17.36 13.24 -14.36
CA ARG A 180 -16.82 13.01 -13.02
C ARG A 180 -17.24 14.17 -12.11
N ALA A 181 -17.63 13.86 -10.88
CA ALA A 181 -17.87 14.88 -9.86
C ALA A 181 -16.51 15.46 -9.39
N ARG A 182 -16.31 16.78 -9.57
CA ARG A 182 -15.01 17.43 -9.33
C ARG A 182 -14.62 17.54 -7.86
N ASP A 183 -15.62 17.58 -7.00
CA ASP A 183 -15.55 17.75 -5.55
C ASP A 183 -15.64 16.43 -4.78
N HIS A 184 -15.83 15.29 -5.48
CA HIS A 184 -15.93 13.97 -4.86
C HIS A 184 -14.71 13.11 -5.19
N PHE A 185 -13.85 12.93 -4.20
CA PHE A 185 -12.64 12.11 -4.29
C PHE A 185 -12.84 10.75 -3.64
N ILE A 186 -12.46 9.69 -4.35
CA ILE A 186 -12.38 8.33 -3.82
C ILE A 186 -10.89 8.02 -3.65
N PHE A 187 -10.41 8.08 -2.42
CA PHE A 187 -9.04 7.72 -2.06
C PHE A 187 -8.91 6.21 -1.85
N THR A 188 -7.79 5.66 -2.31
CA THR A 188 -7.33 4.30 -2.01
C THR A 188 -5.92 4.40 -1.44
N ILE A 189 -5.75 3.90 -0.22
CA ILE A 189 -4.47 3.93 0.50
C ILE A 189 -4.15 2.51 0.95
N GLU A 190 -3.07 1.96 0.42
CA GLU A 190 -2.56 0.65 0.77
C GLU A 190 -1.30 0.83 1.63
N SER A 191 -1.38 0.49 2.91
CA SER A 191 -0.25 0.52 3.82
C SER A 191 0.68 -0.67 3.58
N VAL A 192 1.99 -0.48 3.80
CA VAL A 192 2.97 -1.58 3.85
C VAL A 192 2.97 -2.33 5.20
N GLY A 193 2.09 -1.93 6.13
CA GLY A 193 1.84 -2.61 7.40
C GLY A 193 2.49 -1.97 8.63
N ALA A 194 3.30 -0.92 8.46
CA ALA A 194 3.95 -0.23 9.60
C ALA A 194 2.93 0.55 10.45
N LEU A 195 1.93 1.15 9.80
CA LEU A 195 0.82 1.89 10.42
C LEU A 195 -0.48 1.55 9.70
N LYS A 196 -1.61 1.74 10.36
CA LYS A 196 -2.90 1.52 9.70
C LYS A 196 -3.18 2.62 8.65
N PRO A 197 -3.88 2.31 7.54
CA PRO A 197 -4.13 3.28 6.47
C PRO A 197 -4.87 4.55 6.90
N ASP A 198 -5.79 4.45 7.86
CA ASP A 198 -6.52 5.57 8.45
C ASP A 198 -5.62 6.50 9.25
N GLU A 199 -4.71 5.93 10.06
CA GLU A 199 -3.69 6.70 10.78
C GLU A 199 -2.74 7.41 9.81
N LEU A 200 -2.32 6.75 8.73
CA LEU A 200 -1.46 7.35 7.70
C LEU A 200 -2.08 8.61 7.08
N PHE A 201 -3.37 8.57 6.77
CA PHE A 201 -4.06 9.72 6.21
C PHE A 201 -4.11 10.89 7.22
N LEU A 202 -4.40 10.60 8.49
CA LEU A 202 -4.42 11.60 9.55
C LEU A 202 -3.04 12.24 9.76
N GLU A 203 -1.97 11.43 9.77
CA GLU A 203 -0.59 11.94 9.87
C GLU A 203 -0.22 12.82 8.67
N ALA A 204 -0.64 12.46 7.45
CA ALA A 204 -0.42 13.30 6.27
C ALA A 204 -1.08 14.69 6.41
N VAL A 205 -2.31 14.75 6.91
CA VAL A 205 -3.01 16.01 7.18
C VAL A 205 -2.32 16.82 8.29
N LYS A 206 -1.85 16.17 9.37
CA LYS A 206 -1.08 16.82 10.44
C LYS A 206 0.22 17.44 9.90
N VAL A 207 0.93 16.73 9.00
CA VAL A 207 2.14 17.24 8.35
C VAL A 207 1.83 18.49 7.53
N LEU A 208 0.76 18.48 6.73
CA LEU A 208 0.34 19.66 5.95
C LEU A 208 -0.02 20.83 6.87
N LYS A 209 -0.79 20.59 7.93
CA LYS A 209 -1.14 21.60 8.94
C LYS A 209 0.10 22.22 9.59
N ASN A 210 1.08 21.40 9.94
CA ASN A 210 2.32 21.87 10.55
C ASN A 210 3.16 22.69 9.56
N LYS A 211 3.21 22.33 8.28
CA LYS A 211 3.86 23.17 7.25
C LYS A 211 3.24 24.57 7.17
N CYS A 212 1.91 24.67 7.17
CA CYS A 212 1.22 25.96 7.18
C CYS A 212 1.54 26.78 8.46
N ARG A 213 1.58 26.12 9.63
CA ARG A 213 1.93 26.78 10.90
C ARG A 213 3.35 27.33 10.89
N VAL A 214 4.32 26.57 10.37
CA VAL A 214 5.70 27.03 10.26
C VAL A 214 5.77 28.29 9.41
N ILE A 215 5.11 28.30 8.24
CA ILE A 215 5.07 29.49 7.38
C ILE A 215 4.44 30.69 8.10
N LEU A 216 3.32 30.48 8.79
CA LEU A 216 2.66 31.53 9.57
C LEU A 216 3.57 32.12 10.65
N GLN A 217 4.29 31.27 11.39
CA GLN A 217 5.24 31.71 12.41
C GLN A 217 6.37 32.55 11.81
N GLN A 218 6.91 32.16 10.66
CA GLN A 218 7.95 32.93 9.98
C GLN A 218 7.44 34.30 9.52
N ILE A 219 6.21 34.38 8.99
CA ILE A 219 5.59 35.66 8.61
C ILE A 219 5.43 36.57 9.83
N ASN A 220 4.94 36.02 10.96
CA ASN A 220 4.78 36.80 12.19
C ASN A 220 6.12 37.29 12.75
N ASN A 221 7.17 36.48 12.67
CA ASN A 221 8.50 36.89 13.12
C ASN A 221 9.06 38.05 12.27
N VAL A 222 8.83 38.03 10.95
CA VAL A 222 9.24 39.14 10.06
C VAL A 222 8.43 40.41 10.34
N ASN A 223 7.13 40.31 10.57
CA ASN A 223 6.28 41.48 10.85
C ASN A 223 6.54 42.12 12.22
N ASN A 224 7.16 41.37 13.15
CA ASN A 224 7.51 41.84 14.49
C ASN A 224 8.97 42.35 14.58
N GLN A 225 9.72 42.35 13.47
CA GLN A 225 11.03 43.00 13.32
C GLN A 225 10.87 44.35 12.63
#